data_AF-A0A0N9MNX7-F1
#
_entry.id   AF-A0A0N9MNX7-F1
#
_cell.length_a   1.000
_cell.length_b   1.000
_cell.length_c   1.000
_cell.angle_alpha   90.00
_cell.angle_beta   90.00
_cell.angle_gamma   90.00
#
_symmetry.space_group_name_H-M   'P 1'
#
loop_
_entity.id
_entity.type
_entity.pdbx_description
1 polymer ?
#
loop_
_entity_poly.entity_id
_entity_poly.type
_entity_poly.pdbx_seq_one_letter_code
_entity_poly.pdbx_strand_id
1 'polypeptide(L)'
;MTQVETVAKAPHLPAPGPDSVTWKYFGSWRGMLMGLWSGSMQNMHPKLAAGVWDHSDFFGERWERLMRSLYPISGVVFDQTPATGREVRDYHLTIKGTMENGERYHALDPDVFYWAHATFWYGNIRCAEAFGPPISEADKRALFDESRAWYAQYGVSMRPCPDTYEEFLEYWDHMCRHVLRDHAAVRTVLDITQLPPPPWMRGWMPTWLWRRQVAVVGRLFMWITTGLYDEPIREMMELSWTDADQRRFERFGKVVNLVMNLVPARYEKHPRPRDAVDRVAGRVPADAPLLETPARNLPSGVERDNPIHYCPVTAARRANLPWQSNEER
;
A
#
# COMPACT_ATOMS: atom_id res chain seq x y z
N MET A 1 40.38 -21.19 -26.99
CA MET A 1 40.22 -20.09 -26.01
C MET A 1 38.80 -19.56 -26.16
N THR A 2 37.89 -20.03 -25.32
CA THR A 2 36.51 -19.55 -25.28
C THR A 2 36.38 -18.84 -23.94
N GLN A 3 36.31 -17.50 -23.97
CA GLN A 3 36.09 -16.70 -22.77
C GLN A 3 34.70 -17.04 -22.23
N VAL A 4 34.67 -17.59 -21.02
CA VAL A 4 33.45 -17.68 -20.23
C VAL A 4 33.20 -16.26 -19.72
N GLU A 5 32.21 -15.58 -20.29
CA GLU A 5 31.67 -14.34 -19.74
C GLU A 5 31.25 -14.61 -18.28
N THR A 6 31.99 -14.03 -17.35
CA THR A 6 31.56 -13.91 -15.96
C THR A 6 30.31 -13.06 -15.92
N VAL A 7 29.15 -13.71 -15.79
CA VAL A 7 27.90 -13.04 -15.42
C VAL A 7 28.18 -12.28 -14.11
N ALA A 8 28.17 -10.95 -14.18
CA ALA A 8 28.32 -10.11 -13.00
C ALA A 8 27.26 -10.53 -11.97
N LYS A 9 27.72 -10.96 -10.80
CA LYS A 9 26.85 -11.28 -9.66
C LYS A 9 26.09 -10.00 -9.31
N ALA A 10 24.77 -9.99 -9.48
CA ALA A 10 23.95 -8.85 -9.12
C ALA A 10 24.30 -8.40 -7.68
N PRO A 11 24.42 -7.08 -7.43
CA PRO A 11 24.72 -6.59 -6.10
C PRO A 11 23.73 -7.18 -5.09
N HIS A 12 24.24 -7.63 -3.94
CA HIS A 12 23.41 -8.16 -2.87
C HIS A 12 22.56 -7.02 -2.30
N LEU A 13 21.33 -6.86 -2.80
CA LEU A 13 20.40 -5.87 -2.28
C LEU A 13 20.06 -6.20 -0.81
N PRO A 14 20.08 -5.23 0.11
CA PRO A 14 19.75 -5.49 1.51
C PRO A 14 18.26 -5.84 1.63
N ALA A 15 17.95 -7.07 2.03
CA ALA A 15 16.56 -7.49 2.19
C ALA A 15 15.93 -6.87 3.46
N PRO A 16 14.65 -6.44 3.41
CA PRO A 16 13.92 -6.06 4.62
C PRO A 16 13.91 -7.21 5.64
N GLY A 17 14.18 -6.90 6.90
CA GLY A 17 14.21 -7.83 8.02
C GLY A 17 14.00 -7.12 9.37
N PRO A 18 14.08 -7.82 10.51
CA PRO A 18 13.71 -7.27 11.81
C PRO A 18 14.41 -5.96 12.21
N ASP A 19 15.68 -5.81 11.82
CA ASP A 19 16.50 -4.63 12.12
C ASP A 19 16.50 -3.59 10.99
N SER A 20 15.71 -3.82 9.94
CA SER A 20 15.66 -2.98 8.74
C SER A 20 14.83 -1.71 8.93
N VAL A 21 15.13 -0.69 8.13
CA VAL A 21 14.40 0.59 8.18
C VAL A 21 12.97 0.40 7.63
N THR A 22 12.77 -0.50 6.67
CA THR A 22 11.45 -0.87 6.16
C THR A 22 10.59 -1.48 7.26
N TRP A 23 11.12 -2.38 8.10
CA TRP A 23 10.36 -2.93 9.24
C TRP A 23 9.99 -1.86 10.27
N LYS A 24 10.85 -0.86 10.46
CA LYS A 24 10.57 0.29 11.34
C LYS A 24 9.37 1.10 10.84
N TYR A 25 9.38 1.55 9.58
CA TYR A 25 8.38 2.49 9.07
C TYR A 25 7.13 1.84 8.45
N PHE A 26 7.24 0.64 7.88
CA PHE A 26 6.11 0.00 7.19
C PHE A 26 5.21 -0.79 8.15
N GLY A 27 3.95 -0.93 7.76
CA GLY A 27 2.95 -1.72 8.47
C GLY A 27 2.32 -1.03 9.70
N SER A 28 2.63 0.25 9.96
CA SER A 28 1.97 1.03 11.02
C SER A 28 0.54 1.43 10.64
N TRP A 29 -0.38 1.48 11.62
CA TRP A 29 -1.72 2.02 11.41
C TRP A 29 -1.73 3.50 11.02
N ARG A 30 -0.62 4.23 11.24
CA ARG A 30 -0.41 5.59 10.70
C ARG A 30 -0.66 5.65 9.19
N GLY A 31 -0.23 4.62 8.45
CA GLY A 31 -0.37 4.54 7.00
C GLY A 31 -1.83 4.57 6.51
N MET A 32 -2.82 4.24 7.36
CA MET A 32 -4.23 4.34 6.97
C MET A 32 -4.69 5.77 6.67
N LEU A 33 -4.04 6.78 7.26
CA LEU A 33 -4.31 8.19 6.92
C LEU A 33 -3.95 8.52 5.47
N MET A 34 -3.05 7.72 4.87
CA MET A 34 -2.62 7.86 3.48
C MET A 34 -3.43 7.02 2.50
N GLY A 35 -4.48 6.30 2.95
CA GLY A 35 -5.20 5.36 2.08
C GLY A 35 -5.72 5.97 0.78
N LEU A 36 -6.25 7.19 0.85
CA LEU A 36 -6.68 7.93 -0.33
C LEU A 36 -5.52 8.35 -1.22
N TRP A 37 -4.47 8.94 -0.64
CA TRP A 37 -3.24 9.31 -1.36
C TRP A 37 -2.59 8.12 -2.07
N SER A 38 -2.45 6.98 -1.39
CA SER A 38 -1.82 5.79 -1.98
C SER A 38 -2.66 5.23 -3.12
N GLY A 39 -3.99 5.14 -2.94
CA GLY A 39 -4.88 4.65 -3.98
C GLY A 39 -4.95 5.59 -5.18
N SER A 40 -4.96 6.90 -4.95
CA SER A 40 -5.03 7.89 -6.03
C SER A 40 -3.72 8.00 -6.79
N MET A 41 -2.56 8.06 -6.12
CA MET A 41 -1.25 8.12 -6.78
C MET A 41 -1.02 6.92 -7.71
N GLN A 42 -1.43 5.72 -7.28
CA GLN A 42 -1.38 4.53 -8.14
C GLN A 42 -2.27 4.67 -9.37
N ASN A 43 -3.54 5.06 -9.17
CA ASN A 43 -4.54 5.12 -10.23
C ASN A 43 -4.44 6.37 -11.12
N MET A 44 -3.59 7.34 -10.78
CA MET A 44 -3.26 8.43 -11.70
C MET A 44 -2.35 7.95 -12.85
N HIS A 45 -1.73 6.78 -12.74
CA HIS A 45 -1.05 6.16 -13.88
C HIS A 45 -2.11 5.57 -14.83
N PRO A 46 -2.19 5.99 -16.11
CA PRO A 46 -3.29 5.62 -17.01
C PRO A 46 -3.54 4.11 -17.14
N LYS A 47 -2.48 3.32 -17.33
CA LYS A 47 -2.57 1.86 -17.42
C LYS A 47 -3.06 1.17 -16.12
N LEU A 48 -2.72 1.70 -14.94
CA LEU A 48 -3.25 1.20 -13.66
C LEU A 48 -4.72 1.59 -13.50
N ALA A 49 -5.07 2.82 -13.87
CA ALA A 49 -6.45 3.29 -13.87
C ALA A 49 -7.35 2.39 -14.71
N ALA A 50 -6.92 2.04 -15.93
CA ALA A 50 -7.63 1.14 -16.82
C ALA A 50 -7.75 -0.28 -16.23
N GLY A 51 -6.65 -0.84 -15.70
CA GLY A 51 -6.68 -2.15 -15.06
C GLY A 51 -7.65 -2.23 -13.88
N VAL A 52 -7.70 -1.19 -13.04
CA VAL A 52 -8.66 -1.11 -11.91
C VAL A 52 -10.08 -0.91 -12.41
N TRP A 53 -10.29 -0.06 -13.42
CA TRP A 53 -11.61 0.22 -13.97
C TRP A 53 -12.24 -1.03 -14.61
N ASP A 54 -11.45 -1.81 -15.36
CA ASP A 54 -11.94 -2.95 -16.13
C ASP A 54 -12.05 -4.24 -15.30
N HIS A 55 -11.16 -4.45 -14.32
CA HIS A 55 -11.02 -5.75 -13.63
C HIS A 55 -11.30 -5.73 -12.13
N SER A 56 -11.43 -4.55 -11.52
CA SER A 56 -11.65 -4.48 -10.08
C SER A 56 -13.14 -4.29 -9.79
N ASP A 57 -13.69 -5.12 -8.90
CA ASP A 57 -14.86 -4.74 -8.12
C ASP A 57 -14.48 -3.70 -7.06
N PHE A 58 -13.80 -2.64 -7.52
CA PHE A 58 -13.48 -1.50 -6.69
C PHE A 58 -14.77 -0.80 -6.26
N PHE A 59 -15.92 -1.04 -6.88
CA PHE A 59 -17.11 -0.23 -6.69
C PHE A 59 -18.15 -0.91 -5.77
N GLY A 60 -18.17 -2.25 -5.67
CA GLY A 60 -19.06 -3.02 -4.79
C GLY A 60 -18.49 -3.35 -3.40
N GLU A 61 -17.21 -3.78 -3.30
CA GLU A 61 -16.58 -4.28 -2.06
C GLU A 61 -15.41 -3.40 -1.57
N ARG A 62 -15.55 -2.06 -1.59
CA ARG A 62 -14.44 -1.11 -1.30
C ARG A 62 -13.66 -1.39 -0.01
N TRP A 63 -14.37 -1.61 1.09
CA TRP A 63 -13.74 -1.83 2.40
C TRP A 63 -13.08 -3.20 2.48
N GLU A 64 -13.80 -4.24 2.10
CA GLU A 64 -13.35 -5.62 2.13
C GLU A 64 -12.11 -5.80 1.26
N ARG A 65 -12.14 -5.30 0.02
CA ARG A 65 -11.01 -5.36 -0.90
C ARG A 65 -9.78 -4.64 -0.34
N LEU A 66 -9.94 -3.41 0.16
CA LEU A 66 -8.84 -2.66 0.79
C LEU A 66 -8.24 -3.45 1.97
N MET A 67 -9.07 -3.86 2.93
CA MET A 67 -8.62 -4.51 4.16
C MET A 67 -8.05 -5.91 3.90
N ARG A 68 -8.49 -6.59 2.84
CA ARG A 68 -7.96 -7.88 2.39
C ARG A 68 -6.58 -7.73 1.79
N SER A 69 -6.38 -6.76 0.90
CA SER A 69 -5.09 -6.53 0.21
C SER A 69 -3.95 -6.15 1.17
N LEU A 70 -4.23 -5.53 2.32
CA LEU A 70 -3.18 -5.16 3.30
C LEU A 70 -2.34 -6.35 3.78
N TYR A 71 -2.93 -7.56 3.83
CA TYR A 71 -2.24 -8.76 4.32
C TYR A 71 -1.12 -9.20 3.38
N PRO A 72 -1.37 -9.56 2.11
CA PRO A 72 -0.30 -10.00 1.21
C PRO A 72 0.68 -8.87 0.89
N ILE A 73 0.23 -7.60 0.77
CA ILE A 73 1.13 -6.45 0.52
C ILE A 73 2.16 -6.32 1.65
N SER A 74 1.70 -6.33 2.91
CA SER A 74 2.62 -6.31 4.05
C SER A 74 3.41 -7.62 4.19
N GLY A 75 2.81 -8.75 3.83
CA GLY A 75 3.44 -10.06 3.87
C GLY A 75 4.73 -10.15 3.04
N VAL A 76 4.84 -9.46 1.90
CA VAL A 76 6.09 -9.45 1.11
C VAL A 76 7.29 -8.90 1.91
N VAL A 77 7.04 -7.99 2.85
CA VAL A 77 8.08 -7.44 3.74
C VAL A 77 8.24 -8.29 5.01
N PHE A 78 7.13 -8.73 5.60
CA PHE A 78 7.11 -9.26 6.97
C PHE A 78 7.11 -10.78 7.06
N ASP A 79 6.71 -11.51 6.01
CA ASP A 79 6.67 -12.98 6.04
C ASP A 79 8.05 -13.60 5.89
N GLN A 80 9.03 -12.82 5.39
CA GLN A 80 10.42 -13.25 5.19
C GLN A 80 10.54 -14.46 4.24
N THR A 81 9.61 -14.60 3.28
CA THR A 81 9.66 -15.62 2.25
C THR A 81 9.46 -15.00 0.85
N PRO A 82 10.22 -15.45 -0.18
CA PRO A 82 9.97 -15.03 -1.55
C PRO A 82 8.62 -15.51 -2.13
N ALA A 83 7.93 -16.43 -1.46
CA ALA A 83 6.67 -16.99 -1.94
C ALA A 83 5.54 -15.95 -1.94
N THR A 84 5.45 -15.14 -0.87
CA THR A 84 4.43 -14.08 -0.78
C THR A 84 4.58 -13.04 -1.88
N GLY A 85 5.80 -12.68 -2.27
CA GLY A 85 6.05 -11.78 -3.41
C GLY A 85 5.53 -12.35 -4.73
N ARG A 86 5.82 -13.63 -5.02
CA ARG A 86 5.30 -14.30 -6.22
C ARG A 86 3.78 -14.45 -6.20
N GLU A 87 3.21 -14.72 -5.04
CA GLU A 87 1.75 -14.78 -4.87
C GLU A 87 1.09 -13.44 -5.23
N VAL A 88 1.65 -12.31 -4.73
CA VAL A 88 1.18 -10.97 -5.10
C VAL A 88 1.28 -10.73 -6.60
N ARG A 89 2.40 -11.11 -7.24
CA ARG A 89 2.54 -11.03 -8.70
C ARG A 89 1.44 -11.84 -9.40
N ASP A 90 1.17 -13.05 -8.93
CA ASP A 90 0.30 -13.99 -9.62
C ASP A 90 -1.18 -13.56 -9.64
N TYR A 91 -1.63 -12.76 -8.66
CA TYR A 91 -2.94 -12.08 -8.71
C TYR A 91 -3.11 -11.15 -9.92
N HIS A 92 -2.02 -10.74 -10.56
CA HIS A 92 -2.01 -9.79 -11.66
C HIS A 92 -1.80 -10.43 -13.03
N LEU A 93 -1.69 -11.77 -13.13
CA LEU A 93 -1.39 -12.48 -14.39
C LEU A 93 -2.42 -12.25 -15.50
N THR A 94 -3.70 -12.12 -15.12
CA THR A 94 -4.82 -12.01 -16.08
C THR A 94 -5.32 -10.59 -16.25
N ILE A 95 -4.78 -9.61 -15.50
CA ILE A 95 -5.21 -8.21 -15.55
C ILE A 95 -4.53 -7.52 -16.74
N LYS A 96 -5.27 -7.43 -17.85
CA LYS A 96 -4.80 -6.84 -19.11
C LYS A 96 -5.99 -6.44 -19.98
N GLY A 97 -5.74 -5.54 -20.93
CA GLY A 97 -6.78 -5.05 -21.83
C GLY A 97 -6.26 -4.03 -22.83
N THR A 98 -7.19 -3.25 -23.37
CA THR A 98 -6.92 -2.18 -24.34
C THR A 98 -7.65 -0.94 -23.87
N MET A 99 -6.91 0.16 -23.72
CA MET A 99 -7.45 1.48 -23.34
C MET A 99 -8.24 2.08 -24.50
N GLU A 100 -9.05 3.11 -24.23
CA GLU A 100 -9.90 3.77 -25.23
C GLU A 100 -9.10 4.36 -26.42
N ASN A 101 -7.86 4.77 -26.19
CA ASN A 101 -6.95 5.27 -27.22
C ASN A 101 -6.30 4.16 -28.07
N GLY A 102 -6.64 2.89 -27.85
CA GLY A 102 -6.13 1.72 -28.58
C GLY A 102 -4.83 1.13 -28.02
N GLU A 103 -4.20 1.75 -27.02
CA GLU A 103 -3.00 1.20 -26.39
C GLU A 103 -3.33 -0.01 -25.51
N ARG A 104 -2.42 -1.00 -25.49
CA ARG A 104 -2.54 -2.18 -24.63
C ARG A 104 -1.99 -1.90 -23.23
N TYR A 105 -2.61 -2.49 -22.22
CA TYR A 105 -2.07 -2.54 -20.87
C TYR A 105 -2.00 -3.96 -20.35
N HIS A 106 -1.05 -4.21 -19.45
CA HIS A 106 -0.91 -5.44 -18.69
C HIS A 106 -0.41 -5.06 -17.30
N ALA A 107 -1.00 -5.59 -16.24
CA ALA A 107 -0.60 -5.23 -14.87
C ALA A 107 0.86 -5.61 -14.56
N LEU A 108 1.34 -6.72 -15.14
CA LEU A 108 2.75 -7.15 -15.07
C LEU A 108 3.68 -6.49 -16.10
N ASP A 109 3.26 -5.44 -16.82
CA ASP A 109 4.20 -4.56 -17.52
C ASP A 109 5.17 -3.97 -16.47
N PRO A 110 6.50 -4.16 -16.60
CA PRO A 110 7.44 -3.75 -15.56
C PRO A 110 7.32 -2.28 -15.16
N ASP A 111 7.17 -1.36 -16.13
CA ASP A 111 7.11 0.07 -15.84
C ASP A 111 5.85 0.42 -15.02
N VAL A 112 4.74 -0.27 -15.31
CA VAL A 112 3.46 -0.13 -14.60
C VAL A 112 3.55 -0.72 -13.19
N PHE A 113 4.06 -1.94 -13.08
CA PHE A 113 4.17 -2.65 -11.80
C PHE A 113 5.15 -1.95 -10.85
N TYR A 114 6.24 -1.38 -11.38
CA TYR A 114 7.19 -0.60 -10.60
C TYR A 114 6.55 0.67 -10.03
N TRP A 115 5.72 1.40 -10.79
CA TRP A 115 5.04 2.57 -10.24
C TRP A 115 4.17 2.22 -9.03
N ALA A 116 3.39 1.12 -9.11
CA ALA A 116 2.61 0.65 -7.96
C ALA A 116 3.51 0.39 -6.74
N HIS A 117 4.62 -0.33 -6.93
CA HIS A 117 5.62 -0.56 -5.88
C HIS A 117 6.24 0.74 -5.33
N ALA A 118 6.59 1.67 -6.21
CA ALA A 118 7.16 2.97 -5.86
C ALA A 118 6.28 3.73 -4.87
N THR A 119 4.96 3.76 -5.12
CA THR A 119 4.01 4.42 -4.21
C THR A 119 3.92 3.74 -2.83
N PHE A 120 4.15 2.42 -2.73
CA PHE A 120 4.13 1.73 -1.45
C PHE A 120 5.36 2.06 -0.61
N TRP A 121 6.56 1.96 -1.18
CA TRP A 121 7.77 2.19 -0.39
C TRP A 121 7.99 3.68 -0.12
N TYR A 122 7.85 4.55 -1.13
CA TYR A 122 8.03 6.00 -0.97
C TYR A 122 6.93 6.61 -0.12
N GLY A 123 5.73 6.01 -0.13
CA GLY A 123 4.68 6.30 0.82
C GLY A 123 5.12 6.20 2.28
N ASN A 124 6.11 5.36 2.64
CA ASN A 124 6.66 5.32 3.99
C ASN A 124 7.43 6.59 4.35
N ILE A 125 8.20 7.14 3.40
CA ILE A 125 8.90 8.42 3.59
C ILE A 125 7.87 9.52 3.81
N ARG A 126 6.87 9.62 2.93
CA ARG A 126 5.78 10.61 3.04
C ARG A 126 5.00 10.47 4.34
N CYS A 127 4.72 9.23 4.77
CA CYS A 127 4.06 8.96 6.05
C CYS A 127 4.91 9.45 7.23
N ALA A 128 6.21 9.19 7.21
CA ALA A 128 7.13 9.56 8.28
C ALA A 128 7.27 11.09 8.36
N GLU A 129 7.45 11.76 7.22
CA GLU A 129 7.53 13.22 7.13
C GLU A 129 6.26 13.89 7.63
N ALA A 130 5.08 13.35 7.28
CA ALA A 130 3.80 13.96 7.64
C ALA A 130 3.33 13.60 9.05
N PHE A 131 3.50 12.34 9.49
CA PHE A 131 2.81 11.79 10.68
C PHE A 131 3.75 11.06 11.66
N GLY A 132 5.03 10.92 11.33
CA GLY A 132 6.01 10.17 12.11
C GLY A 132 7.01 11.06 12.86
N PRO A 133 7.99 10.44 13.54
CA PRO A 133 9.17 11.14 14.00
C PRO A 133 10.01 11.60 12.79
N PRO A 134 10.91 12.60 12.97
CA PRO A 134 11.83 13.01 11.92
C PRO A 134 12.56 11.81 11.30
N ILE A 135 12.52 11.71 9.97
CA ILE A 135 13.22 10.67 9.20
C ILE A 135 14.55 11.23 8.71
N SER A 136 15.63 10.47 8.90
CA SER A 136 16.97 10.88 8.48
C SER A 136 17.17 10.62 6.98
N GLU A 137 18.08 11.35 6.33
CA GLU A 137 18.45 11.05 4.94
C GLU A 137 19.08 9.66 4.78
N ALA A 138 19.75 9.14 5.82
CA ALA A 138 20.26 7.77 5.82
C ALA A 138 19.12 6.74 5.84
N ASP A 139 18.07 6.98 6.64
CA ASP A 139 16.88 6.13 6.69
C ASP A 139 16.14 6.16 5.34
N LYS A 140 16.05 7.31 4.67
CA LYS A 140 15.44 7.42 3.34
C LYS A 140 16.18 6.59 2.28
N ARG A 141 17.51 6.65 2.26
CA ARG A 141 18.35 5.85 1.36
C ARG A 141 18.26 4.37 1.65
N ALA A 142 18.28 3.99 2.94
CA ALA A 142 18.11 2.59 3.35
C ALA A 142 16.73 2.06 2.94
N LEU A 143 15.66 2.84 3.12
CA LEU A 143 14.32 2.48 2.63
C LEU A 143 14.32 2.24 1.11
N PHE A 144 14.99 3.12 0.35
CA PHE A 144 15.13 2.92 -1.09
C PHE A 144 15.85 1.60 -1.42
N ASP A 145 17.03 1.37 -0.87
CA ASP A 145 17.84 0.17 -1.14
C ASP A 145 17.09 -1.11 -0.75
N GLU A 146 16.45 -1.12 0.42
CA GLU A 146 15.62 -2.23 0.90
C GLU A 146 14.36 -2.43 0.02
N SER A 147 13.79 -1.34 -0.52
CA SER A 147 12.66 -1.42 -1.44
C SER A 147 13.03 -2.10 -2.76
N ARG A 148 14.29 -2.03 -3.21
CA ARG A 148 14.76 -2.75 -4.40
C ARG A 148 14.79 -4.25 -4.14
N ALA A 149 15.25 -4.68 -2.97
CA ALA A 149 15.20 -6.08 -2.56
C ALA A 149 13.75 -6.57 -2.42
N TRP A 150 12.87 -5.74 -1.86
CA TRP A 150 11.43 -6.00 -1.84
C TRP A 150 10.88 -6.19 -3.26
N TYR A 151 11.15 -5.28 -4.19
CA TYR A 151 10.67 -5.37 -5.56
C TYR A 151 11.14 -6.66 -6.27
N ALA A 152 12.39 -7.06 -6.04
CA ALA A 152 12.94 -8.29 -6.61
C ALA A 152 12.16 -9.56 -6.20
N GLN A 153 11.50 -9.57 -5.04
CA GLN A 153 10.71 -10.72 -4.58
C GLN A 153 9.49 -11.02 -5.47
N TYR A 154 8.96 -10.01 -6.17
CA TYR A 154 7.85 -10.22 -7.10
C TYR A 154 8.26 -11.07 -8.32
N GLY A 155 9.55 -11.08 -8.68
CA GLY A 155 10.03 -11.80 -9.85
C GLY A 155 9.58 -11.20 -11.19
N VAL A 156 9.24 -9.90 -11.20
CA VAL A 156 9.09 -9.09 -12.42
C VAL A 156 10.44 -8.48 -12.80
N SER A 157 10.56 -7.95 -14.02
CA SER A 157 11.83 -7.34 -14.47
C SER A 157 12.23 -6.15 -13.59
N MET A 158 13.50 -6.10 -13.19
CA MET A 158 14.08 -4.97 -12.43
C MET A 158 14.41 -3.75 -13.31
N ARG A 159 14.28 -3.84 -14.65
CA ARG A 159 14.59 -2.74 -15.60
C ARG A 159 14.08 -1.34 -15.19
N PRO A 160 12.83 -1.16 -14.73
CA PRO A 160 12.31 0.16 -14.36
C PRO A 160 12.83 0.67 -13.00
N CYS A 161 13.48 -0.18 -12.20
CA CYS A 161 13.95 0.20 -10.88
C CYS A 161 15.21 1.06 -11.00
N PRO A 162 15.22 2.30 -10.48
CA PRO A 162 16.41 3.12 -10.37
C PRO A 162 17.52 2.43 -9.57
N ASP A 163 18.77 2.83 -9.81
CA ASP A 163 19.93 2.28 -9.13
C ASP A 163 20.28 3.06 -7.86
N THR A 164 19.93 4.35 -7.81
CA THR A 164 20.18 5.23 -6.66
C THR A 164 18.92 5.95 -6.19
N TYR A 165 18.95 6.43 -4.94
CA TYR A 165 17.83 7.18 -4.37
C TYR A 165 17.61 8.51 -5.12
N GLU A 166 18.68 9.16 -5.58
CA GLU A 166 18.63 10.36 -6.40
C GLU A 166 17.89 10.12 -7.72
N GLU A 167 18.28 9.08 -8.47
CA GLU A 167 17.60 8.70 -9.71
C GLU A 167 16.13 8.35 -9.45
N PHE A 168 15.81 7.78 -8.28
CA PHE A 168 14.43 7.58 -7.91
C PHE A 168 13.66 8.88 -7.69
N LEU A 169 14.27 9.90 -7.06
CA LEU A 169 13.62 11.20 -6.89
C LEU A 169 13.35 11.86 -8.26
N GLU A 170 14.29 11.74 -9.20
CA GLU A 170 14.10 12.19 -10.58
C GLU A 170 12.98 11.41 -11.28
N TYR A 171 12.95 10.08 -11.13
CA TYR A 171 11.86 9.23 -11.62
C TYR A 171 10.51 9.65 -11.04
N TRP A 172 10.43 9.88 -9.72
CA TRP A 172 9.20 10.29 -9.05
C TRP A 172 8.70 11.65 -9.54
N ASP A 173 9.58 12.65 -9.65
CA ASP A 173 9.22 13.96 -10.19
C ASP A 173 8.75 13.87 -11.66
N HIS A 174 9.44 13.07 -12.48
CA HIS A 174 9.03 12.80 -13.86
C HIS A 174 7.63 12.18 -13.93
N MET A 175 7.36 11.15 -13.11
CA MET A 175 6.04 10.53 -13.04
C MET A 175 4.97 11.56 -12.70
N CYS A 176 5.20 12.35 -11.65
CA CYS A 176 4.27 13.38 -11.18
C CYS A 176 3.98 14.46 -12.21
N ARG A 177 4.98 14.92 -12.97
CA ARG A 177 4.83 16.03 -13.94
C ARG A 177 4.37 15.57 -15.33
N HIS A 178 4.77 14.38 -15.75
CA HIS A 178 4.72 14.01 -17.17
C HIS A 178 3.91 12.76 -17.46
N VAL A 179 3.75 11.84 -16.51
CA VAL A 179 3.07 10.55 -16.76
C VAL A 179 1.69 10.50 -16.14
N LEU A 180 1.58 10.91 -14.88
CA LEU A 180 0.32 10.86 -14.14
C LEU A 180 -0.73 11.76 -14.78
N ARG A 181 -1.99 11.31 -14.75
CA ARG A 181 -3.16 11.99 -15.31
C ARG A 181 -4.31 11.90 -14.32
N ASP A 182 -5.18 12.91 -14.36
CA ASP A 182 -6.49 12.76 -13.76
C ASP A 182 -7.31 11.72 -14.56
N HIS A 183 -8.11 10.94 -13.86
CA HIS A 183 -8.93 9.87 -14.43
C HIS A 183 -10.18 9.66 -13.57
N ALA A 184 -11.28 9.19 -14.18
CA ALA A 184 -12.53 8.92 -13.44
C ALA A 184 -12.30 7.98 -12.25
N ALA A 185 -11.50 6.93 -12.43
CA ALA A 185 -11.09 6.02 -11.36
C ALA A 185 -10.45 6.74 -10.16
N VAL A 186 -9.58 7.74 -10.40
CA VAL A 186 -8.95 8.55 -9.34
C VAL A 186 -10.01 9.35 -8.59
N ARG A 187 -10.93 10.00 -9.31
CA ARG A 187 -12.02 10.78 -8.70
C ARG A 187 -12.95 9.88 -7.86
N THR A 188 -13.21 8.65 -8.30
CA THR A 188 -13.97 7.69 -7.49
C THR A 188 -13.21 7.19 -6.26
N VAL A 189 -11.89 6.99 -6.35
CA VAL A 189 -11.04 6.66 -5.19
C VAL A 189 -11.16 7.77 -4.14
N LEU A 190 -11.04 9.03 -4.57
CA LEU A 190 -11.11 10.22 -3.72
C LEU A 190 -12.51 10.47 -3.14
N ASP A 191 -13.57 10.15 -3.89
CA ASP A 191 -14.94 10.26 -3.39
C ASP A 191 -15.32 9.06 -2.50
N ILE A 192 -15.24 9.28 -1.18
CA ILE A 192 -15.68 8.31 -0.18
C ILE A 192 -17.12 8.52 0.29
N THR A 193 -17.84 9.51 -0.25
CA THR A 193 -19.20 9.86 0.23
C THR A 193 -20.21 8.75 0.02
N GLN A 194 -19.96 7.89 -0.99
CA GLN A 194 -20.78 6.73 -1.32
C GLN A 194 -20.31 5.44 -0.63
N LEU A 195 -19.27 5.47 0.20
CA LEU A 195 -18.85 4.27 0.93
C LEU A 195 -19.97 3.79 1.87
N PRO A 196 -20.28 2.49 1.89
CA PRO A 196 -21.15 1.94 2.92
C PRO A 196 -20.43 1.95 4.29
N PRO A 197 -21.17 1.77 5.40
CA PRO A 197 -20.55 1.52 6.70
C PRO A 197 -19.56 0.34 6.58
N PRO A 198 -18.40 0.43 7.26
CA PRO A 198 -17.42 -0.64 7.24
C PRO A 198 -18.03 -1.95 7.74
N PRO A 199 -17.53 -3.12 7.30
CA PRO A 199 -18.12 -4.42 7.62
C PRO A 199 -18.34 -4.67 9.12
N TRP A 200 -17.47 -4.12 9.99
CA TRP A 200 -17.57 -4.24 11.45
C TRP A 200 -18.58 -3.27 12.11
N MET A 201 -19.13 -2.32 11.35
CA MET A 201 -20.14 -1.36 11.83
C MET A 201 -21.53 -1.56 11.21
N ARG A 202 -21.64 -2.34 10.11
CA ARG A 202 -22.88 -2.50 9.34
C ARG A 202 -24.09 -2.94 10.18
N GLY A 203 -23.88 -3.75 11.21
CA GLY A 203 -24.97 -4.28 12.05
C GLY A 203 -25.63 -3.27 12.99
N TRP A 204 -24.97 -2.15 13.31
CA TRP A 204 -25.46 -1.21 14.34
C TRP A 204 -25.47 0.25 13.90
N MET A 205 -24.76 0.62 12.82
CA MET A 205 -24.67 2.00 12.34
C MET A 205 -25.81 2.33 11.35
N PRO A 206 -26.74 3.25 11.68
CA PRO A 206 -27.78 3.68 10.75
C PRO A 206 -27.19 4.39 9.52
N THR A 207 -27.69 4.09 8.32
CA THR A 207 -27.15 4.61 7.05
C THR A 207 -27.16 6.14 6.96
N TRP A 208 -28.20 6.80 7.48
CA TRP A 208 -28.27 8.28 7.45
C TRP A 208 -27.20 8.92 8.33
N LEU A 209 -26.90 8.32 9.48
CA LEU A 209 -25.89 8.80 10.43
C LEU A 209 -24.50 8.58 9.84
N TRP A 210 -24.27 7.41 9.24
CA TRP A 210 -23.06 7.12 8.51
C TRP A 210 -22.80 8.11 7.38
N ARG A 211 -23.79 8.37 6.51
CA ARG A 211 -23.65 9.33 5.40
C ARG A 211 -23.26 10.72 5.87
N ARG A 212 -23.82 11.18 7.00
CA ARG A 212 -23.43 12.46 7.62
C ARG A 212 -21.99 12.43 8.13
N GLN A 213 -21.60 11.36 8.82
CA GLN A 213 -20.22 11.20 9.32
C GLN A 213 -19.21 11.14 8.18
N VAL A 214 -19.46 10.30 7.16
CA VAL A 214 -18.57 10.11 6.02
C VAL A 214 -18.41 11.39 5.20
N ALA A 215 -19.43 12.24 5.10
CA ALA A 215 -19.30 13.54 4.43
C ALA A 215 -18.31 14.48 5.14
N VAL A 216 -18.26 14.45 6.48
CA VAL A 216 -17.31 15.24 7.27
C VAL A 216 -15.92 14.62 7.22
N VAL A 217 -15.83 13.31 7.45
CA VAL A 217 -14.58 12.55 7.41
C VAL A 217 -13.95 12.62 6.02
N GLY A 218 -14.75 12.55 4.95
CA GLY A 218 -14.28 12.67 3.58
C GLY A 218 -13.58 13.98 3.30
N ARG A 219 -14.09 15.11 3.83
CA ARG A 219 -13.40 16.41 3.70
C ARG A 219 -12.05 16.42 4.41
N LEU A 220 -11.97 15.81 5.60
CA LEU A 220 -10.71 15.69 6.33
C LEU A 220 -9.70 14.83 5.56
N PHE A 221 -10.11 13.66 5.07
CA PHE A 221 -9.24 12.77 4.30
C PHE A 221 -8.82 13.38 2.96
N MET A 222 -9.71 14.12 2.30
CA MET A 222 -9.36 14.91 1.11
C MET A 222 -8.32 15.97 1.43
N TRP A 223 -8.51 16.74 2.51
CA TRP A 223 -7.52 17.74 2.95
C TRP A 223 -6.17 17.12 3.30
N ILE A 224 -6.17 15.98 4.02
CA ILE A 224 -4.94 15.21 4.31
C ILE A 224 -4.27 14.77 3.01
N THR A 225 -5.04 14.24 2.06
CA THR A 225 -4.53 13.76 0.77
C THR A 225 -3.94 14.90 -0.05
N THR A 226 -4.59 16.05 -0.11
CA THR A 226 -4.05 17.25 -0.76
C THR A 226 -2.74 17.69 -0.10
N GLY A 227 -2.64 17.66 1.22
CA GLY A 227 -1.40 17.98 1.94
C GLY A 227 -0.25 17.02 1.64
N LEU A 228 -0.54 15.76 1.35
CA LEU A 228 0.47 14.75 0.99
C LEU A 228 0.95 14.81 -0.45
N TYR A 229 0.14 15.35 -1.37
CA TYR A 229 0.52 15.51 -2.77
C TYR A 229 1.68 16.47 -2.96
N ASP A 230 2.54 16.17 -3.92
CA ASP A 230 3.51 17.13 -4.43
C ASP A 230 2.80 18.17 -5.30
N GLU A 231 3.42 19.34 -5.44
CA GLU A 231 2.85 20.48 -6.17
C GLU A 231 2.31 20.13 -7.58
N PRO A 232 3.04 19.38 -8.43
CA PRO A 232 2.53 19.02 -9.77
C PRO A 232 1.22 18.23 -9.74
N ILE A 233 1.02 17.41 -8.70
CA ILE A 233 -0.21 16.63 -8.54
C ILE A 233 -1.36 17.52 -8.10
N ARG A 234 -1.11 18.48 -7.22
CA ARG A 234 -2.12 19.46 -6.81
C ARG A 234 -2.56 20.30 -8.00
N GLU A 235 -1.61 20.76 -8.82
CA GLU A 235 -1.89 21.50 -10.06
C GLU A 235 -2.70 20.66 -11.05
N MET A 236 -2.24 19.45 -11.36
CA MET A 236 -2.93 18.51 -12.27
C MET A 236 -4.37 18.21 -11.81
N MET A 237 -4.59 18.10 -10.49
CA MET A 237 -5.89 17.78 -9.92
C MET A 237 -6.75 19.00 -9.60
N GLU A 238 -6.25 20.21 -9.88
CA GLU A 238 -6.86 21.51 -9.58
C GLU A 238 -7.19 21.70 -8.10
N LEU A 239 -6.27 21.30 -7.23
CA LEU A 239 -6.42 21.36 -5.76
C LEU A 239 -5.68 22.56 -5.19
N SER A 240 -6.39 23.45 -4.52
CA SER A 240 -5.79 24.58 -3.81
C SER A 240 -5.07 24.14 -2.54
N TRP A 241 -3.88 24.70 -2.28
CA TRP A 241 -3.15 24.52 -1.03
C TRP A 241 -2.46 25.82 -0.62
N THR A 242 -2.82 26.37 0.53
CA THR A 242 -2.26 27.64 1.02
C THR A 242 -1.18 27.41 2.09
N ASP A 243 -0.35 28.41 2.37
CA ASP A 243 0.60 28.35 3.49
C ASP A 243 -0.10 28.12 4.84
N ALA A 244 -1.34 28.60 4.98
CA ALA A 244 -2.13 28.37 6.18
C ALA A 244 -2.54 26.89 6.31
N ASP A 245 -2.86 26.23 5.19
CA ASP A 245 -3.14 24.80 5.16
C ASP A 245 -1.88 23.99 5.46
N GLN A 246 -0.73 24.37 4.89
CA GLN A 246 0.57 23.76 5.18
C GLN A 246 0.89 23.80 6.68
N ARG A 247 0.79 24.96 7.32
CA ARG A 247 1.02 25.09 8.78
C ARG A 247 0.03 24.28 9.61
N ARG A 248 -1.24 24.18 9.19
CA ARG A 248 -2.25 23.34 9.86
C ARG A 248 -1.93 21.86 9.68
N PHE A 249 -1.48 21.45 8.50
CA PHE A 249 -1.11 20.08 8.18
C PHE A 249 0.09 19.61 9.01
N GLU A 250 1.13 20.43 9.13
CA GLU A 250 2.29 20.13 9.99
C GLU A 250 1.91 19.99 11.47
N ARG A 251 1.00 20.85 11.96
CA ARG A 251 0.48 20.75 13.34
C ARG A 251 -0.36 19.48 13.52
N PHE A 252 -1.22 19.17 12.57
CA PHE A 252 -1.99 17.93 12.55
C PHE A 252 -1.04 16.72 12.60
N GLY A 253 0.00 16.72 11.78
CA GLY A 253 1.07 15.72 11.77
C GLY A 253 1.73 15.50 13.13
N LYS A 254 2.12 16.59 13.80
CA LYS A 254 2.70 16.55 15.16
C LYS A 254 1.73 15.95 16.18
N VAL A 255 0.43 16.27 16.09
CA VAL A 255 -0.61 15.70 16.95
C VAL A 255 -0.77 14.20 16.67
N VAL A 256 -0.83 13.78 15.40
CA VAL A 256 -0.90 12.37 15.03
C VAL A 256 0.31 11.61 15.58
N ASN A 257 1.53 12.13 15.41
CA ASN A 257 2.74 11.51 15.93
C ASN A 257 2.67 11.35 17.45
N LEU A 258 2.26 12.39 18.18
CA LEU A 258 2.08 12.34 19.64
C LEU A 258 1.07 11.27 20.06
N VAL A 259 -0.12 11.26 19.45
CA VAL A 259 -1.19 10.30 19.78
C VAL A 259 -0.71 8.87 19.52
N MET A 260 -0.02 8.66 18.40
CA MET A 260 0.44 7.33 18.03
C MET A 260 1.61 6.84 18.90
N ASN A 261 2.40 7.74 19.50
CA ASN A 261 3.42 7.38 20.50
C ASN A 261 2.81 6.95 21.84
N LEU A 262 1.52 7.22 22.08
CA LEU A 262 0.78 6.70 23.24
C LEU A 262 0.19 5.31 22.97
N VAL A 263 0.11 4.88 21.71
CA VAL A 263 -0.31 3.52 21.36
C VAL A 263 0.83 2.57 21.73
N PRO A 264 0.59 1.47 22.47
CA PRO A 264 1.66 0.53 22.79
C PRO A 264 2.30 0.00 21.51
N ALA A 265 3.63 -0.03 21.45
CA ALA A 265 4.41 -0.35 20.25
C ALA A 265 3.93 -1.63 19.52
N ARG A 266 3.51 -2.64 20.28
CA ARG A 266 2.95 -3.89 19.74
C ARG A 266 1.68 -3.67 18.90
N TYR A 267 0.80 -2.76 19.30
CA TYR A 267 -0.49 -2.50 18.62
C TYR A 267 -0.42 -1.38 17.59
N GLU A 268 0.72 -0.71 17.48
CA GLU A 268 0.95 0.29 16.45
C GLU A 268 0.90 -0.31 15.04
N LYS A 269 1.30 -1.57 14.90
CA LYS A 269 1.35 -2.28 13.63
C LYS A 269 0.04 -3.02 13.30
N HIS A 270 -0.26 -3.08 12.00
CA HIS A 270 -1.30 -3.92 11.43
C HIS A 270 -1.06 -5.40 11.80
N PRO A 271 -2.11 -6.25 11.92
CA PRO A 271 -1.99 -7.62 12.40
C PRO A 271 -0.88 -8.48 11.78
N ARG A 272 -0.70 -8.47 10.46
CA ARG A 272 0.34 -9.27 9.78
C ARG A 272 1.77 -8.81 10.11
N PRO A 273 2.12 -7.51 9.97
CA PRO A 273 3.40 -7.00 10.47
C PRO A 273 3.63 -7.24 11.97
N ARG A 274 2.59 -7.09 12.79
CA ARG A 274 2.69 -7.38 14.22
C ARG A 274 2.98 -8.85 14.49
N ASP A 275 2.30 -9.77 13.81
CA ASP A 275 2.54 -11.21 13.96
C ASP A 275 4.01 -11.56 13.63
N ALA A 276 4.58 -10.95 12.59
CA ALA A 276 6.00 -11.10 12.28
C ALA A 276 6.92 -10.59 13.41
N VAL A 277 6.63 -9.41 13.99
CA VAL A 277 7.36 -8.90 15.16
C VAL A 277 7.19 -9.82 16.38
N ASP A 278 6.00 -10.35 16.60
CA ASP A 278 5.72 -11.28 17.70
C ASP A 278 6.44 -12.63 17.51
N ARG A 279 6.59 -13.11 16.26
CA ARG A 279 7.40 -14.30 15.93
C ARG A 279 8.89 -14.07 16.21
N VAL A 280 9.44 -12.94 15.80
CA VAL A 280 10.84 -12.57 16.09
C VAL A 280 11.09 -12.43 17.59
N ALA A 281 10.13 -11.85 18.32
CA ALA A 281 10.23 -11.68 19.77
C ALA A 281 9.94 -12.97 20.58
N GLY A 282 9.62 -14.09 19.92
CA GLY A 282 9.29 -15.36 20.57
C GLY A 282 7.93 -15.41 21.27
N ARG A 283 7.05 -14.44 21.03
CA ARG A 283 5.66 -14.45 21.55
C ARG A 283 4.75 -15.39 20.77
N VAL A 284 5.08 -15.64 19.50
CA VAL A 284 4.44 -16.61 18.62
C VAL A 284 5.55 -17.55 18.11
N PRO A 285 5.32 -18.87 17.98
CA PRO A 285 6.31 -19.76 17.40
C PRO A 285 6.77 -19.28 16.01
N ALA A 286 8.07 -19.35 15.74
CA ALA A 286 8.65 -18.85 14.48
C ALA A 286 8.07 -19.56 13.23
N ASP A 287 7.69 -20.82 13.39
CA ASP A 287 7.08 -21.71 12.40
C ASP A 287 5.55 -21.69 12.40
N ALA A 288 4.92 -20.84 13.24
CA ALA A 288 3.46 -20.72 13.25
C ALA A 288 2.94 -20.30 11.86
N PRO A 289 1.79 -20.84 11.42
CA PRO A 289 1.14 -20.41 10.18
C PRO A 289 0.94 -18.90 10.14
N LEU A 290 1.06 -18.30 8.96
CA LEU A 290 0.92 -16.86 8.78
C LEU A 290 -0.47 -16.38 9.22
N LEU A 291 -0.52 -15.21 9.83
CA LEU A 291 -1.80 -14.61 10.25
C LEU A 291 -2.53 -14.04 9.04
N GLU A 292 -3.60 -14.68 8.60
CA GLU A 292 -4.36 -14.31 7.41
C GLU A 292 -5.51 -13.32 7.72
N THR A 293 -6.07 -12.72 6.66
CA THR A 293 -7.18 -11.76 6.77
C THR A 293 -8.45 -12.36 7.42
N PRO A 294 -9.24 -11.56 8.16
CA PRO A 294 -10.52 -11.99 8.71
C PRO A 294 -11.48 -12.49 7.60
N ALA A 295 -12.29 -13.50 7.92
CA ALA A 295 -13.26 -14.07 6.98
C ALA A 295 -14.25 -13.04 6.41
N ARG A 296 -14.61 -12.00 7.20
CA ARG A 296 -15.49 -10.90 6.77
C ARG A 296 -14.94 -10.03 5.63
N ASN A 297 -13.64 -10.10 5.36
CA ASN A 297 -13.02 -9.35 4.27
C ASN A 297 -12.89 -10.19 3.01
N LEU A 298 -13.14 -11.51 3.05
CA LEU A 298 -12.99 -12.38 1.89
C LEU A 298 -14.08 -12.11 0.85
N PRO A 299 -13.79 -12.32 -0.45
CA PRO A 299 -14.81 -12.27 -1.49
C PRO A 299 -15.97 -13.23 -1.19
N SER A 300 -17.14 -12.92 -1.73
CA SER A 300 -18.34 -13.74 -1.60
C SER A 300 -18.62 -14.59 -2.85
N GLY A 301 -19.31 -15.71 -2.68
CA GLY A 301 -19.78 -16.55 -3.79
C GLY A 301 -18.67 -17.00 -4.75
N VAL A 302 -18.94 -16.85 -6.05
CA VAL A 302 -18.06 -17.27 -7.16
C VAL A 302 -16.74 -16.49 -7.22
N GLU A 303 -16.67 -15.31 -6.61
CA GLU A 303 -15.43 -14.51 -6.59
C GLU A 303 -14.34 -15.11 -5.68
N ARG A 304 -14.65 -16.13 -4.86
CA ARG A 304 -13.64 -16.79 -4.02
C ARG A 304 -12.63 -17.59 -4.83
N ASP A 305 -13.05 -18.16 -5.95
CA ASP A 305 -12.21 -19.01 -6.80
C ASP A 305 -11.52 -18.19 -7.92
N ASN A 306 -11.79 -16.89 -7.98
CA ASN A 306 -11.20 -16.00 -8.97
C ASN A 306 -9.74 -15.70 -8.59
N PRO A 307 -8.76 -16.05 -9.45
CA PRO A 307 -7.34 -16.00 -9.12
C PRO A 307 -6.79 -14.58 -8.96
N ILE A 308 -7.56 -13.53 -9.24
CA ILE A 308 -7.13 -12.14 -9.01
C ILE A 308 -7.28 -11.71 -7.54
N HIS A 309 -8.01 -12.49 -6.73
CA HIS A 309 -8.25 -12.15 -5.33
C HIS A 309 -7.39 -13.00 -4.40
N TYR A 310 -6.71 -12.34 -3.45
CA TYR A 310 -6.18 -13.01 -2.27
C TYR A 310 -7.34 -13.58 -1.44
N CYS A 311 -7.49 -14.90 -1.42
CA CYS A 311 -8.58 -15.59 -0.73
C CYS A 311 -8.08 -16.85 0.00
N PRO A 312 -7.39 -16.71 1.16
CA PRO A 312 -6.83 -17.86 1.86
C PRO A 312 -7.92 -18.59 2.65
N VAL A 313 -8.84 -19.29 1.98
CA VAL A 313 -10.04 -19.91 2.61
C VAL A 313 -9.70 -20.97 3.66
N THR A 314 -8.60 -21.70 3.48
CA THR A 314 -8.11 -22.75 4.39
C THR A 314 -7.10 -22.26 5.44
N ALA A 315 -7.05 -20.95 5.69
CA ALA A 315 -6.12 -20.38 6.66
C ALA A 315 -6.30 -20.97 8.07
N ALA A 316 -5.22 -21.55 8.61
CA ALA A 316 -5.11 -22.03 9.98
C ALA A 316 -5.30 -20.90 11.01
N ARG A 317 -4.65 -19.75 10.78
CA ARG A 317 -4.71 -18.57 11.66
C ARG A 317 -5.31 -17.38 10.95
N ARG A 318 -6.25 -16.67 11.59
CA ARG A 318 -6.85 -15.43 11.08
C ARG A 318 -6.86 -14.35 12.14
N ALA A 319 -6.71 -13.10 11.71
CA ALA A 319 -7.10 -11.99 12.56
C ALA A 319 -8.63 -11.92 12.67
N ASN A 320 -9.15 -11.62 13.85
CA ASN A 320 -10.55 -11.23 14.07
C ASN A 320 -10.66 -9.73 14.24
N LEU A 321 -9.83 -9.17 15.12
CA LEU A 321 -9.74 -7.74 15.38
C LEU A 321 -8.28 -7.34 15.28
N PRO A 322 -7.97 -6.04 15.16
CA PRO A 322 -6.60 -5.58 15.17
C PRO A 322 -5.78 -6.12 16.34
N TRP A 323 -6.37 -6.52 17.47
CA TRP A 323 -5.72 -7.10 18.66
C TRP A 323 -6.01 -8.58 18.94
N GLN A 324 -6.77 -9.28 18.10
CA GLN A 324 -7.21 -10.65 18.38
C GLN A 324 -6.99 -11.55 17.15
N SER A 325 -6.30 -12.67 17.33
CA SER A 325 -6.29 -13.79 16.39
C SER A 325 -7.34 -14.85 16.81
N ASN A 326 -7.84 -15.61 15.84
CA ASN A 326 -8.34 -16.95 16.15
C ASN A 326 -7.13 -17.77 16.58
N GLU A 327 -7.05 -18.08 17.86
CA GLU A 327 -6.15 -19.13 18.33
C GLU A 327 -6.73 -20.46 17.84
N GLU A 328 -5.93 -21.26 17.14
CA GLU A 328 -6.22 -22.69 17.04
C GLU A 328 -6.15 -23.23 18.48
N ARG A 329 -7.28 -23.75 18.97
CA ARG A 329 -7.32 -24.48 20.24
C ARG A 329 -6.67 -25.84 20.09
#